data_AF-A0A7S2M7M6-F1
#
_entry.id   AF-A0A7S2M7M6-F1
#
_cell.length_a   1.000
_cell.length_b   1.000
_cell.length_c   1.000
_cell.angle_alpha   90.00
_cell.angle_beta   90.00
_cell.angle_gamma   90.00
#
_symmetry.space_group_name_H-M   'P 1'
#
loop_
_entity.id
_entity.type
_entity.pdbx_description
1 polymer ?
#
loop_
_entity_poly.entity_id
_entity_poly.type
_entity_poly.pdbx_seq_one_letter_code
_entity_poly.pdbx_strand_id
1 'polypeptide(L)'
;AALVRKYRPEDGEAWLNLGLTALLWGTALGAVHATGGHWCAVTYLSLSLMRCFMVFHDAAHLSFFEGAENNRMLASVIQFFASYSYAEWDAVHNPHHAHFGDPTVRDASLTVFFSEKEQAELPLPMRIAHRVIRDPVLFYPLAG
;
A
#
# COMPACT_ATOMS: atom_id res chain seq x y z
N ALA A 1 -15.58 -8.74 -27.14
CA ALA A 1 -14.58 -7.66 -27.03
C ALA A 1 -14.38 -7.37 -25.55
N ALA A 2 -13.15 -7.34 -25.05
CA ALA A 2 -12.90 -6.92 -23.67
C ALA A 2 -13.33 -5.45 -23.55
N LEU A 3 -14.26 -5.16 -22.63
CA LEU A 3 -14.84 -3.82 -22.42
C LEU A 3 -13.79 -2.80 -21.93
N VAL A 4 -12.62 -3.26 -21.50
CA VAL A 4 -11.52 -2.44 -20.97
C VAL A 4 -10.19 -2.94 -21.52
N ARG A 5 -9.36 -2.04 -22.05
CA ARG A 5 -7.99 -2.34 -22.46
C ARG A 5 -7.19 -2.72 -21.21
N LYS A 6 -6.52 -3.88 -21.23
CA LYS A 6 -5.61 -4.27 -20.15
C LYS A 6 -4.50 -3.22 -20.06
N TYR A 7 -4.32 -2.63 -18.88
CA TYR A 7 -3.24 -1.68 -18.63
C TYR A 7 -1.88 -2.33 -18.93
N ARG A 8 -0.98 -1.54 -19.49
CA ARG A 8 0.43 -1.88 -19.64
C ARG A 8 1.24 -0.69 -19.14
N PRO A 9 2.28 -0.91 -18.32
CA PRO A 9 3.19 0.16 -17.97
C PRO A 9 3.83 0.73 -19.23
N GLU A 10 4.10 2.03 -19.19
CA GLU A 10 4.89 2.74 -20.20
C GLU A 10 6.02 3.46 -19.48
N ASP A 11 7.27 3.15 -19.84
CA ASP A 11 8.44 3.64 -19.08
C ASP A 11 8.51 5.18 -19.02
N GLY A 12 8.01 5.87 -20.05
CA GLY A 12 7.93 7.34 -20.06
C GLY A 12 7.00 7.90 -18.97
N GLU A 13 5.84 7.27 -18.77
CA GLU A 13 4.92 7.63 -17.69
C GLU A 13 5.52 7.28 -16.32
N ALA A 14 6.20 6.14 -16.22
CA ALA A 14 6.85 5.70 -15.00
C ALA A 14 7.93 6.70 -14.54
N TRP A 15 8.80 7.14 -15.45
CA TRP A 15 9.82 8.16 -15.14
C TRP A 15 9.20 9.51 -14.77
N LEU A 16 8.14 9.93 -15.45
CA LEU A 16 7.42 11.16 -15.10
C LEU A 16 6.83 11.08 -13.68
N ASN A 17 6.14 9.98 -13.35
CA ASN A 17 5.55 9.78 -12.03
C ASN A 17 6.61 9.69 -10.92
N LEU A 18 7.74 9.05 -11.21
CA LEU A 18 8.87 8.98 -10.27
C LEU A 18 9.48 10.37 -10.05
N GLY A 19 9.69 11.15 -11.12
CA GLY A 19 10.19 12.52 -11.04
C GLY A 19 9.26 13.46 -10.28
N LEU A 20 7.95 13.37 -10.51
CA LEU A 20 6.94 14.13 -9.78
C LEU A 20 6.92 13.74 -8.29
N THR A 21 7.02 12.46 -7.98
CA THR A 21 7.10 11.97 -6.59
C THR A 21 8.35 12.51 -5.89
N ALA A 22 9.50 12.47 -6.55
CA ALA A 22 10.75 13.03 -6.01
C ALA A 22 10.66 14.55 -5.79
N LEU A 23 10.05 15.28 -6.73
CA LEU A 23 9.79 16.71 -6.59
C LEU A 23 8.91 17.00 -5.38
N LEU A 24 7.76 16.32 -5.26
CA LEU A 24 6.81 16.51 -4.16
C LEU A 24 7.46 16.24 -2.80
N TRP A 25 8.24 15.16 -2.69
CA TRP A 25 8.95 14.82 -1.46
C TRP A 25 10.02 15.86 -1.13
N GLY A 26 10.82 16.28 -2.11
CA GLY A 26 11.88 17.26 -1.91
C GLY A 26 11.35 18.64 -1.49
N THR A 27 10.28 19.10 -2.13
CA THR A 27 9.64 20.38 -1.76
C THR A 27 8.92 20.30 -0.41
N ALA A 28 8.34 19.15 -0.07
CA ALA A 28 7.73 18.94 1.24
C ALA A 28 8.77 18.96 2.36
N LEU A 29 9.90 18.27 2.17
CA LEU A 29 11.00 18.27 3.13
C LEU A 29 11.59 19.68 3.31
N GLY A 30 11.78 20.40 2.20
CA GLY A 30 12.22 21.79 2.22
C GLY A 30 11.25 22.71 2.98
N ALA A 31 9.94 22.52 2.78
CA ALA A 31 8.91 23.28 3.49
C ALA A 31 8.92 23.02 5.00
N VAL A 32 9.13 21.76 5.42
CA VAL A 32 9.28 21.43 6.84
C VAL A 32 10.45 22.19 7.46
N HIS A 33 11.60 22.21 6.78
CA HIS A 33 12.78 22.91 7.28
C HIS A 33 12.60 24.43 7.29
N ALA A 34 12.04 25.01 6.22
CA ALA A 34 11.84 26.45 6.08
C ALA A 34 10.82 27.03 7.07
N THR A 35 9.86 26.22 7.52
CA THR A 35 8.79 26.64 8.44
C THR A 35 9.05 26.26 9.89
N GLY A 36 10.18 25.60 10.20
CA GLY A 36 10.45 25.06 11.53
C GLY A 36 9.50 23.94 11.95
N GLY A 37 8.97 23.17 10.99
CA GLY A 37 8.06 22.05 11.26
C GLY A 37 6.60 22.46 11.46
N HIS A 38 6.14 23.53 10.80
CA HIS A 38 4.72 23.90 10.84
C HIS A 38 3.83 22.73 10.36
N TRP A 39 2.66 22.56 11.00
CA TRP A 39 1.80 21.39 10.77
C TRP A 39 1.42 21.21 9.29
N CYS A 40 1.13 22.28 8.55
CA CYS A 40 0.86 22.20 7.11
C CYS A 40 2.02 21.56 6.32
N ALA A 41 3.27 21.89 6.66
CA ALA A 41 4.43 21.34 5.98
C ALA A 41 4.65 19.87 6.35
N VAL A 42 4.40 19.51 7.61
CA VAL A 42 4.41 18.10 8.06
C VAL A 42 3.34 17.28 7.34
N THR A 43 2.11 17.79 7.26
CA THR A 43 1.02 17.14 6.51
C THR A 43 1.39 16.97 5.03
N TYR A 44 2.00 17.98 4.41
CA TYR A 44 2.46 17.87 3.04
C TYR A 44 3.52 16.76 2.88
N LEU A 45 4.47 16.66 3.81
CA LEU A 45 5.46 15.58 3.82
C LEU A 45 4.78 14.21 3.96
N SER A 46 3.82 14.05 4.86
CA SER A 46 3.06 12.79 5.03
C SER A 46 2.36 12.37 3.73
N LEU A 47 1.74 13.31 3.01
CA LEU A 47 1.09 13.03 1.73
C LEU A 47 2.10 12.65 0.63
N SER A 48 3.31 13.24 0.64
CA SER A 48 4.38 12.85 -0.28
C SER A 48 4.92 11.44 0.02
N LEU A 49 5.00 11.05 1.29
CA LEU A 49 5.39 9.69 1.69
C LEU A 49 4.33 8.66 1.26
N MET A 50 3.04 9.01 1.33
CA MET A 50 1.97 8.18 0.76
C MET A 50 2.16 7.97 -0.75
N ARG A 51 2.65 8.99 -1.47
CA ARG A 51 3.03 8.85 -2.89
C ARG A 51 4.21 7.93 -3.10
N CYS A 52 5.24 8.01 -2.25
CA CYS A 52 6.35 7.04 -2.27
C CYS A 52 5.84 5.60 -2.05
N PHE A 53 4.91 5.40 -1.11
CA PHE A 53 4.30 4.08 -0.89
C PHE A 53 3.52 3.58 -2.11
N MET A 54 2.76 4.42 -2.81
CA MET A 54 2.08 4.02 -4.05
C MET A 54 3.08 3.59 -5.14
N VAL A 55 4.18 4.33 -5.31
CA VAL A 55 5.26 3.94 -6.24
C VAL A 55 5.90 2.62 -5.83
N PHE A 56 6.21 2.45 -4.55
CA PHE A 56 6.75 1.21 -3.99
C PHE A 56 5.81 0.02 -4.24
N HIS A 57 4.53 0.19 -3.95
CA HIS A 57 3.49 -0.83 -4.12
C HIS A 57 3.44 -1.33 -5.57
N ASP A 58 3.34 -0.41 -6.54
CA ASP A 58 3.24 -0.79 -7.95
C ASP A 58 4.55 -1.39 -8.49
N ALA A 59 5.70 -0.93 -7.98
CA ALA A 59 6.99 -1.53 -8.30
C ALA A 59 7.12 -2.94 -7.71
N ALA A 60 6.60 -3.18 -6.49
CA ALA A 60 6.58 -4.51 -5.88
C ALA A 60 5.68 -5.49 -6.66
N HIS A 61 4.61 -5.00 -7.29
CA HIS A 61 3.78 -5.77 -8.23
C HIS A 61 4.38 -5.93 -9.63
N LEU A 62 5.58 -5.39 -9.87
CA LEU A 62 6.27 -5.40 -11.17
C LEU A 62 5.47 -4.69 -12.28
N SER A 63 4.65 -3.71 -11.92
CA SER A 63 3.74 -3.02 -12.84
C SER A 63 4.01 -1.53 -13.00
N PHE A 64 5.04 -0.98 -12.35
CA PHE A 64 5.40 0.43 -12.46
C PHE A 64 6.20 0.72 -13.74
N PHE A 65 7.27 -0.03 -13.98
CA PHE A 65 8.02 -0.05 -15.25
C PHE A 65 7.64 -1.26 -16.12
N GLU A 66 7.98 -1.22 -17.41
CA GLU A 66 7.87 -2.39 -18.30
C GLU A 66 8.84 -3.51 -17.88
N GLY A 67 10.06 -3.14 -17.45
CA GLY A 67 11.10 -4.06 -17.04
C GLY A 67 10.94 -4.56 -15.60
N ALA A 68 10.78 -5.87 -15.40
CA ALA A 68 10.66 -6.46 -14.07
C ALA A 68 11.91 -6.22 -13.18
N GLU A 69 13.10 -6.12 -13.77
CA GLU A 69 14.33 -5.80 -13.03
C GLU A 69 14.34 -4.35 -12.53
N ASN A 70 13.91 -3.40 -13.36
CA ASN A 70 13.77 -1.99 -12.98
C ASN A 70 12.80 -1.82 -11.82
N ASN A 71 11.68 -2.55 -11.85
CA ASN A 71 10.71 -2.59 -10.76
C ASN A 71 11.31 -3.12 -9.45
N ARG A 72 12.01 -4.26 -9.50
CA ARG A 72 12.69 -4.82 -8.32
C ARG A 72 13.72 -3.88 -7.72
N MET A 73 14.52 -3.24 -8.57
CA MET A 73 15.50 -2.24 -8.14
C MET A 73 14.80 -1.03 -7.50
N LEU A 74 13.76 -0.51 -8.15
CA LEU A 74 12.98 0.62 -7.64
C LEU A 74 12.36 0.29 -6.28
N ALA A 75 11.66 -0.84 -6.15
CA ALA A 75 11.07 -1.27 -4.89
C ALA A 75 12.13 -1.39 -3.77
N SER A 76 13.29 -1.97 -4.09
CA SER A 76 14.43 -2.10 -3.16
C SER A 76 15.01 -0.76 -2.70
N VAL A 77 14.90 0.31 -3.49
CA VAL A 77 15.35 1.66 -3.12
C VAL A 77 14.26 2.40 -2.35
N ILE A 78 13.01 2.37 -2.85
CA ILE A 78 11.90 3.14 -2.27
C ILE A 78 11.41 2.55 -0.94
N GLN A 79 11.73 1.29 -0.64
CA GLN A 79 11.40 0.63 0.64
C GLN A 79 11.75 1.47 1.89
N PHE A 80 12.83 2.26 1.83
CA PHE A 80 13.21 3.16 2.92
C PHE A 80 12.14 4.24 3.18
N PHE A 81 11.60 4.83 2.11
CA PHE A 81 10.53 5.82 2.20
C PHE A 81 9.19 5.19 2.56
N ALA A 82 8.96 3.94 2.12
CA ALA A 82 7.78 3.16 2.48
C ALA A 82 7.81 2.62 3.91
N SER A 83 8.97 2.66 4.59
CA SER A 83 9.17 2.12 5.93
C SER A 83 8.77 0.64 6.07
N TYR A 84 8.97 -0.15 5.01
CA TYR A 84 8.65 -1.57 4.96
C TYR A 84 9.65 -2.29 4.05
N SER A 85 10.14 -3.47 4.43
CA SER A 85 11.06 -4.28 3.62
C SER A 85 10.40 -4.75 2.32
N TYR A 86 11.04 -4.52 1.17
CA TYR A 86 10.54 -5.03 -0.11
C TYR A 86 10.36 -6.55 -0.08
N ALA A 87 11.33 -7.30 0.44
CA ALA A 87 11.28 -8.76 0.44
C ALA A 87 10.13 -9.32 1.29
N GLU A 88 9.87 -8.71 2.46
CA GLU A 88 8.77 -9.12 3.33
C GLU A 88 7.43 -8.73 2.71
N TRP A 89 7.33 -7.51 2.17
CA TRP A 89 6.12 -7.03 1.51
C TRP A 89 5.74 -7.90 0.31
N ASP A 90 6.69 -8.19 -0.58
CA ASP A 90 6.48 -9.03 -1.77
C ASP A 90 5.97 -10.43 -1.38
N ALA A 91 6.54 -11.02 -0.33
CA ALA A 91 6.20 -12.35 0.15
C ALA A 91 4.79 -12.46 0.76
N VAL A 92 4.24 -11.38 1.33
CA VAL A 92 2.89 -11.39 1.94
C VAL A 92 1.83 -10.78 1.03
N HIS A 93 2.17 -9.68 0.36
CA HIS A 93 1.22 -8.84 -0.36
C HIS A 93 0.86 -9.40 -1.74
N ASN A 94 1.82 -9.95 -2.48
CA ASN A 94 1.53 -10.55 -3.79
C ASN A 94 0.63 -11.79 -3.66
N PRO A 95 0.87 -12.73 -2.72
CA PRO A 95 -0.07 -13.83 -2.46
C PRO A 95 -1.44 -13.34 -1.98
N HIS A 96 -1.49 -12.29 -1.14
CA HIS A 96 -2.76 -11.70 -0.72
C HIS A 96 -3.58 -11.22 -1.92
N HIS A 97 -2.98 -10.47 -2.86
CA HIS A 97 -3.67 -10.03 -4.07
C HIS A 97 -4.03 -11.16 -5.03
N ALA A 98 -3.21 -12.22 -5.09
CA ALA A 98 -3.49 -13.39 -5.93
C ALA A 98 -4.73 -14.18 -5.46
N HIS A 99 -5.03 -14.16 -4.16
CA HIS A 99 -6.14 -14.90 -3.55
C HIS A 99 -7.21 -13.99 -2.93
N PHE A 100 -7.15 -12.68 -3.17
CA PHE A 100 -8.06 -11.72 -2.55
C PHE A 100 -9.51 -12.04 -2.88
N GLY A 101 -10.32 -12.30 -1.85
CA GLY A 101 -11.72 -12.67 -1.99
C GLY A 101 -11.98 -14.17 -2.17
N ASP A 102 -10.95 -15.01 -2.18
CA ASP A 102 -11.09 -16.47 -2.09
C ASP A 102 -11.18 -16.90 -0.60
N PRO A 103 -12.36 -17.34 -0.13
CA PRO A 103 -12.54 -17.74 1.27
C PRO A 103 -11.84 -19.07 1.63
N THR A 104 -11.30 -19.79 0.64
CA THR A 104 -10.63 -21.07 0.85
C THR A 104 -9.16 -20.92 1.22
N VAL A 105 -8.57 -19.75 0.96
CA VAL A 105 -7.16 -19.46 1.21
C VAL A 105 -7.01 -18.58 2.45
N ARG A 106 -6.09 -18.96 3.33
CA ARG A 106 -5.71 -18.14 4.49
C ARG A 106 -4.32 -17.56 4.29
N ASP A 107 -4.23 -16.27 4.03
CA ASP A 107 -2.97 -15.52 3.88
C ASP A 107 -2.64 -14.65 5.11
N ALA A 108 -1.39 -14.18 5.19
CA ALA A 108 -0.88 -13.39 6.32
C ALA A 108 -1.45 -11.96 6.40
N SER A 109 -2.04 -11.46 5.32
CA SER A 109 -2.61 -10.11 5.18
C SER A 109 -4.14 -10.14 5.18
N LEU A 110 -4.76 -11.23 5.63
CA LEU A 110 -6.20 -11.39 5.71
C LEU A 110 -6.84 -10.34 6.63
N THR A 111 -7.80 -9.62 6.07
CA THR A 111 -8.62 -8.63 6.79
C THR A 111 -10.00 -9.18 7.16
N VAL A 112 -10.37 -10.35 6.60
CA VAL A 112 -11.61 -11.08 6.88
C VAL A 112 -11.29 -12.37 7.61
N PHE A 113 -11.44 -12.35 8.92
CA PHE A 113 -11.07 -13.48 9.79
C PHE A 113 -12.08 -14.63 9.75
N PHE A 114 -13.38 -14.31 9.65
CA PHE A 114 -14.47 -15.31 9.77
C PHE A 114 -15.49 -15.15 8.63
N SER A 115 -15.99 -16.27 8.13
CA SER A 115 -17.23 -16.34 7.36
C SER A 115 -18.43 -16.01 8.24
N GLU A 116 -19.58 -15.70 7.64
CA GLU A 116 -20.82 -15.42 8.37
C GLU A 116 -21.21 -16.57 9.30
N LYS A 117 -21.03 -17.82 8.83
CA LYS A 117 -21.32 -19.03 9.61
C LYS A 117 -20.36 -19.17 10.79
N GLU A 118 -19.06 -19.05 10.55
CA GLU A 118 -18.05 -19.10 11.63
C GLU A 118 -18.31 -18.00 12.66
N GLN A 119 -18.64 -16.78 12.22
CA GLN A 119 -18.96 -15.67 13.12
C GLN A 119 -20.22 -15.92 13.95
N ALA A 120 -21.23 -16.63 13.42
CA ALA A 120 -22.45 -16.97 14.13
C ALA A 120 -22.23 -17.98 15.26
N GLU A 121 -21.24 -18.87 15.10
CA GLU A 121 -20.85 -19.89 16.08
C GLU A 121 -19.94 -19.34 17.20
N LEU A 122 -19.39 -18.12 17.04
CA LEU A 122 -18.53 -17.49 18.06
C LEU A 122 -19.30 -17.07 19.33
N PRO A 123 -18.66 -17.14 20.52
CA PRO A 123 -19.19 -16.53 21.74
C PRO A 123 -19.47 -15.03 21.57
N LEU A 124 -20.50 -14.51 22.26
CA LEU A 124 -20.90 -13.10 22.17
C LEU A 124 -19.73 -12.09 22.33
N PRO A 125 -18.78 -12.26 23.27
CA PRO A 125 -17.65 -11.34 23.39
C PRO A 125 -16.78 -11.29 22.13
N MET A 126 -16.53 -12.45 21.48
CA MET A 126 -15.73 -12.51 20.25
C MET A 126 -16.49 -11.89 19.06
N ARG A 127 -17.82 -12.04 19.00
CA ARG A 127 -18.66 -11.39 17.99
C ARG A 127 -18.63 -9.87 18.12
N ILE A 128 -18.63 -9.35 19.35
CA ILE A 128 -18.50 -7.92 19.63
C ILE A 128 -17.10 -7.43 19.25
N ALA A 129 -16.04 -8.12 19.69
CA ALA A 129 -14.67 -7.77 19.36
C ALA A 129 -14.43 -7.74 17.85
N HIS A 130 -14.93 -8.75 17.12
CA HIS A 130 -14.86 -8.78 15.66
C HIS A 130 -15.55 -7.57 15.02
N ARG A 131 -16.75 -7.18 15.50
CA ARG A 131 -17.45 -5.98 15.00
C ARG A 131 -16.67 -4.70 15.27
N VAL A 132 -16.09 -4.56 16.46
CA VAL A 132 -15.30 -3.39 16.86
C VAL A 132 -14.02 -3.28 16.03
N ILE A 133 -13.25 -4.36 15.91
CA ILE A 133 -12.00 -4.38 15.12
C ILE A 133 -12.28 -4.10 13.63
N ARG A 134 -13.45 -4.50 13.13
CA ARG A 134 -13.88 -4.24 11.75
C ARG A 134 -14.58 -2.91 11.52
N ASP A 135 -14.82 -2.13 12.57
CA ASP A 135 -15.37 -0.79 12.39
C ASP A 135 -14.36 0.06 11.59
N PRO A 136 -14.75 0.74 10.50
CA PRO A 136 -13.82 1.49 9.66
C PRO A 136 -12.97 2.51 10.43
N VAL A 137 -13.51 3.12 11.49
CA VAL A 137 -12.80 4.12 12.29
C VAL A 137 -11.63 3.50 13.05
N LEU A 138 -11.74 2.21 13.39
CA LEU A 138 -10.69 1.48 14.11
C LEU A 138 -9.81 0.65 13.17
N PHE A 139 -10.42 0.05 12.14
CA PHE A 139 -9.73 -0.83 11.21
C PHE A 139 -8.65 -0.09 10.42
N TYR A 140 -8.98 1.04 9.77
CA TYR A 140 -8.02 1.72 8.89
C TYR A 140 -6.77 2.27 9.62
N PRO A 141 -6.88 2.82 10.85
CA PRO A 141 -5.68 3.23 11.59
C PRO A 141 -4.83 2.06 12.11
N LEU A 142 -5.41 0.87 12.30
CA LEU A 142 -4.72 -0.30 12.87
C LEU A 142 -4.17 -1.26 11.81
N ALA A 143 -4.84 -1.34 10.65
CA ALA A 143 -4.50 -2.22 9.55
C ALA A 143 -3.66 -1.53 8.45
N GLY A 144 -3.35 -0.24 8.64
CA GLY A 144 -2.47 0.55 7.78
C GLY A 144 -1.00 0.27 8.02
#